data_AF-A0A4V2BDE8-F1
#
_entry.id   AF-A0A4V2BDE8-F1
#
_cell.length_a   1.000
_cell.length_b   1.000
_cell.length_c   1.000
_cell.angle_alpha   90.00
_cell.angle_beta   90.00
_cell.angle_gamma   90.00
#
_symmetry.space_group_name_H-M   'P 1'
#
loop_
_entity.id
_entity.type
_entity.pdbx_description
1 polymer ?
#
loop_
_entity_poly.entity_id
_entity_poly.type
_entity_poly.pdbx_seq_one_letter_code
_entity_poly.pdbx_strand_id
1 'polypeptide(L)'
;MNLTWKRPDGFHGASPADFRVVDLGGRSRIWLHKADRDQYPFRIAGGWEEKDSSVLLNNLINLLESDDKAWLDYLERAMDFSIKEDRTVYIHDLLSWLTELQQHVKGDTWETEILREALSVLSERIVVLKERFVNPGVR
;
A
#
# COMPACT_ATOMS: atom_id res chain seq x y z
N MET A 1 0.24 5.71 15.27
CA MET A 1 -0.34 5.78 13.91
C MET A 1 -1.72 5.12 13.90
N ASN A 2 -2.74 5.73 13.29
CA ASN A 2 -4.00 5.02 13.01
C ASN A 2 -4.27 5.04 11.51
N LEU A 3 -4.55 3.87 10.92
CA LEU A 3 -4.87 3.75 9.51
C LEU A 3 -6.39 3.87 9.30
N THR A 4 -6.80 4.78 8.43
CA THR A 4 -8.19 5.02 8.05
C THR A 4 -8.37 4.95 6.54
N TRP A 5 -9.53 4.48 6.10
CA TRP A 5 -9.91 4.47 4.69
C TRP A 5 -10.69 5.74 4.32
N LYS A 6 -10.27 6.41 3.25
CA LYS A 6 -11.02 7.50 2.62
C LYS A 6 -12.06 6.87 1.71
N ARG A 7 -13.33 6.90 2.11
CA ARG A 7 -14.39 6.31 1.29
C ARG A 7 -14.60 7.05 -0.02
N PRO A 8 -14.96 6.36 -1.12
CA PRO A 8 -15.18 6.99 -2.42
C PRO A 8 -16.44 7.88 -2.44
N ASP A 9 -17.46 7.57 -1.63
CA ASP A 9 -18.75 8.28 -1.57
C ASP A 9 -18.68 9.69 -0.96
N GLY A 10 -17.55 10.05 -0.33
CA GLY A 10 -17.32 11.36 0.28
C GLY A 10 -16.06 12.08 -0.21
N PHE A 11 -15.39 11.56 -1.24
CA PHE A 11 -14.10 12.08 -1.66
C PHE A 11 -14.23 13.25 -2.64
N HIS A 12 -14.17 14.49 -2.14
CA HIS A 12 -14.02 15.72 -2.94
C HIS A 12 -14.97 15.91 -4.15
N GLY A 13 -16.18 15.34 -4.11
CA GLY A 13 -17.10 15.40 -5.25
C GLY A 13 -16.70 14.52 -6.43
N ALA A 14 -15.80 13.57 -6.22
CA ALA A 14 -15.42 12.56 -7.20
C ALA A 14 -16.63 11.72 -7.61
N SER A 15 -16.69 11.43 -8.89
CA SER A 15 -17.67 10.54 -9.50
C SER A 15 -17.14 9.11 -9.55
N PRO A 16 -17.99 8.08 -9.71
CA PRO A 16 -17.54 6.71 -9.91
C PRO A 16 -16.55 6.54 -11.07
N ALA A 17 -16.63 7.39 -12.11
CA ALA A 17 -15.73 7.35 -13.26
C ALA A 17 -14.30 7.77 -12.93
N ASP A 18 -14.07 8.47 -11.82
CA ASP A 18 -12.74 8.91 -11.37
C ASP A 18 -11.96 7.79 -10.70
N PHE A 19 -12.61 6.66 -10.43
CA PHE A 19 -12.01 5.50 -9.78
C PHE A 19 -11.81 4.34 -10.75
N ARG A 20 -10.79 3.54 -10.46
CA ARG A 20 -10.70 2.14 -10.89
C ARG A 20 -10.97 1.26 -9.66
N VAL A 21 -11.47 0.06 -9.88
CA VAL A 21 -11.79 -0.87 -8.80
C VAL A 21 -10.86 -2.06 -8.90
N VAL A 22 -10.17 -2.36 -7.81
CA VAL A 22 -9.24 -3.48 -7.69
C VAL A 22 -9.85 -4.54 -6.79
N ASP A 23 -9.76 -5.79 -7.23
CA ASP A 23 -10.14 -6.95 -6.44
C ASP A 23 -9.01 -7.31 -5.47
N LEU A 24 -9.33 -7.53 -4.20
CA LEU A 24 -8.36 -7.92 -3.16
C LEU A 24 -8.26 -9.44 -3.01
N GLY A 25 -8.91 -10.22 -3.88
CA GLY A 25 -8.81 -11.68 -3.91
C GLY A 25 -9.72 -12.40 -2.91
N GLY A 26 -10.32 -11.69 -1.96
CA GLY A 26 -11.37 -12.20 -1.07
C GLY A 26 -12.77 -11.79 -1.51
N ARG A 27 -13.50 -11.11 -0.63
CA ARG A 27 -14.86 -10.57 -0.91
C ARG A 27 -14.86 -9.05 -1.03
N SER A 28 -13.70 -8.42 -0.85
CA SER A 28 -13.55 -6.98 -0.81
C SER A 28 -13.04 -6.45 -2.13
N ARG A 29 -13.49 -5.24 -2.45
CA ARG A 29 -12.96 -4.45 -3.56
C ARG A 29 -12.51 -3.11 -3.01
N ILE A 30 -11.39 -2.61 -3.52
CA ILE A 30 -10.92 -1.29 -3.19
C ILE A 30 -11.03 -0.37 -4.40
N TRP A 31 -11.54 0.83 -4.15
CA TRP A 31 -11.63 1.88 -5.14
C TRP A 31 -10.34 2.67 -5.07
N LEU A 32 -9.71 2.93 -6.21
CA LEU A 32 -8.47 3.68 -6.32
C LEU A 32 -8.68 4.85 -7.27
N HIS A 33 -8.36 6.05 -6.81
CA HIS A 33 -8.56 7.26 -7.60
C HIS A 33 -7.54 7.30 -8.74
N LYS A 34 -7.98 7.62 -9.96
CA LYS A 34 -7.12 7.62 -11.16
C LYS A 34 -6.09 8.74 -11.13
N ALA A 35 -6.48 9.93 -10.64
CA ALA A 35 -5.60 11.09 -10.53
C ALA A 35 -4.87 11.19 -9.18
N ASP A 36 -5.59 11.23 -8.06
CA ASP A 36 -5.04 11.42 -6.71
C ASP A 36 -4.49 10.11 -6.09
N ARG A 37 -3.43 9.57 -6.70
CA ARG A 37 -2.90 8.24 -6.36
C ARG A 37 -2.06 8.19 -5.10
N ASP A 38 -1.47 9.30 -4.68
CA ASP A 38 -0.60 9.39 -3.51
C ASP A 38 -1.39 9.77 -2.25
N GLN A 39 -2.54 10.45 -2.39
CA GLN A 39 -3.39 10.77 -1.24
C GLN A 39 -4.58 9.83 -1.08
N TYR A 40 -4.91 8.97 -2.04
CA TYR A 40 -6.06 8.06 -1.96
C TYR A 40 -5.64 6.60 -2.19
N PRO A 41 -6.18 5.61 -1.46
CA PRO A 41 -7.39 5.64 -0.64
C PRO A 41 -7.16 5.77 0.88
N PHE A 42 -5.93 5.77 1.36
CA PHE A 42 -5.65 5.67 2.78
C PHE A 42 -5.10 6.94 3.40
N ARG A 43 -5.30 7.05 4.72
CA ARG A 43 -4.69 8.07 5.57
C ARG A 43 -4.21 7.42 6.87
N ILE A 44 -2.95 7.70 7.21
CA ILE A 44 -2.37 7.43 8.52
C ILE A 44 -2.45 8.73 9.35
N ALA A 45 -3.01 8.67 10.56
CA ALA A 45 -3.31 9.84 11.40
C ALA A 45 -2.53 9.89 12.74
N GLY A 46 -2.06 11.10 13.10
CA GLY A 46 -1.03 11.31 14.15
C GLY A 46 0.20 12.25 13.89
N GLY A 47 0.46 12.87 12.72
CA GLY A 47 1.58 13.83 12.57
C GLY A 47 2.08 14.15 11.14
N TRP A 48 3.26 14.79 11.02
CA TRP A 48 3.89 15.19 9.73
C TRP A 48 4.58 14.02 9.01
N GLU A 49 5.32 13.16 9.74
CA GLU A 49 5.95 11.93 9.23
C GLU A 49 4.93 10.94 8.62
N GLU A 50 3.67 11.08 8.98
CA GLU A 50 2.59 10.21 8.55
C GLU A 50 1.98 10.62 7.20
N LYS A 51 2.27 11.83 6.72
CA LYS A 51 1.95 12.22 5.35
C LYS A 51 2.75 11.37 4.37
N ASP A 52 4.05 11.23 4.60
CA ASP A 52 4.93 10.41 3.77
C ASP A 52 4.58 8.93 3.89
N SER A 53 4.22 8.47 5.09
CA SER A 53 3.72 7.11 5.31
C SER A 53 2.41 6.83 4.55
N SER A 54 1.50 7.81 4.51
CA SER A 54 0.25 7.70 3.74
C SER A 54 0.54 7.63 2.24
N VAL A 55 1.47 8.47 1.76
CA VAL A 55 1.92 8.47 0.35
C VAL A 55 2.56 7.13 -0.02
N LEU A 56 3.44 6.60 0.82
CA LEU A 56 4.05 5.29 0.63
C LEU A 56 2.98 4.19 0.51
N LEU A 57 2.05 4.12 1.46
CA LEU A 57 1.00 3.11 1.45
C LEU A 57 0.09 3.22 0.22
N ASN A 58 -0.28 4.44 -0.15
CA ASN A 58 -1.12 4.70 -1.32
C ASN A 58 -0.40 4.38 -2.63
N ASN A 59 0.91 4.59 -2.71
CA ASN A 59 1.69 4.16 -3.87
C ASN A 59 1.78 2.64 -3.96
N LEU A 60 2.01 1.94 -2.85
CA LEU A 60 2.03 0.48 -2.78
C LEU A 60 0.69 -0.13 -3.20
N ILE A 61 -0.44 0.36 -2.66
CA ILE A 61 -1.77 -0.14 -3.03
C ILE A 61 -2.09 0.11 -4.50
N ASN A 62 -1.57 1.20 -5.06
CA ASN A 62 -1.73 1.50 -6.47
C ASN A 62 -0.99 0.54 -7.40
N LEU A 63 -0.08 -0.29 -6.88
CA LEU A 63 0.65 -1.30 -7.64
C LEU A 63 -0.02 -2.68 -7.63
N LEU A 64 -1.11 -2.91 -6.89
CA LEU A 64 -1.68 -4.26 -6.74
C LEU A 64 -1.97 -5.00 -8.05
N GLU A 65 -2.40 -4.30 -9.09
CA GLU A 65 -2.67 -4.90 -10.42
C GLU A 65 -1.47 -4.80 -11.39
N SER A 66 -0.37 -4.21 -10.94
CA SER A 66 0.84 -4.05 -11.75
C SER A 66 1.66 -5.33 -11.80
N ASP A 67 2.40 -5.49 -12.90
CA ASP A 67 3.32 -6.60 -13.09
C ASP A 67 4.51 -6.59 -12.11
N ASP A 68 5.23 -7.71 -12.04
CA ASP A 68 6.37 -7.87 -11.15
C ASP A 68 7.47 -6.83 -11.43
N LYS A 69 7.63 -6.40 -12.69
CA LYS A 69 8.66 -5.45 -13.06
C LYS A 69 8.36 -4.08 -12.44
N ALA A 70 7.13 -3.59 -12.58
CA ALA A 70 6.71 -2.32 -12.00
C ALA A 70 6.84 -2.33 -10.46
N TRP A 71 6.56 -3.46 -9.82
CA TRP A 71 6.79 -3.64 -8.39
C TRP A 71 8.27 -3.55 -8.02
N LEU A 72 9.13 -4.30 -8.70
CA LEU A 72 10.57 -4.31 -8.43
C LEU A 72 11.18 -2.93 -8.69
N ASP A 73 10.85 -2.29 -9.82
CA ASP A 73 11.29 -0.93 -10.15
C ASP A 73 10.87 0.08 -9.07
N TYR A 74 9.67 -0.08 -8.50
CA TYR A 74 9.20 0.77 -7.40
C TYR A 74 9.99 0.53 -6.11
N LEU A 75 10.16 -0.73 -5.71
CA LEU A 75 10.89 -1.10 -4.50
C LEU A 75 12.35 -0.64 -4.57
N GLU A 76 12.99 -0.74 -5.75
CA GLU A 76 14.36 -0.28 -5.94
C GLU A 76 14.47 1.24 -5.75
N ARG A 77 13.60 2.01 -6.42
CA ARG A 77 13.58 3.47 -6.24
C ARG A 77 13.27 3.86 -4.80
N ALA A 78 12.28 3.22 -4.18
CA ALA A 78 11.89 3.51 -2.81
C ALA A 78 13.01 3.18 -1.82
N MET A 79 13.80 2.14 -2.09
CA MET A 79 15.01 1.84 -1.32
C MET A 79 16.11 2.88 -1.56
N ASP A 80 16.34 3.35 -2.79
CA ASP A 80 17.34 4.39 -3.08
C ASP A 80 17.08 5.69 -2.31
N PHE A 81 15.79 6.00 -2.05
CA PHE A 81 15.40 7.12 -1.19
C PHE A 81 15.39 6.77 0.29
N SER A 82 15.44 5.49 0.65
CA SER A 82 15.62 5.06 2.01
C SER A 82 17.09 5.18 2.38
N ILE A 83 17.39 5.60 3.61
CA ILE A 83 18.77 5.62 4.14
C ILE A 83 19.36 4.20 4.36
N LYS A 84 18.72 3.15 3.83
CA LYS A 84 19.05 1.75 4.07
C LYS A 84 19.98 1.25 2.98
N GLU A 85 21.10 0.66 3.39
CA GLU A 85 22.10 0.11 2.46
C GLU A 85 21.83 -1.36 2.09
N ASP A 86 20.93 -2.03 2.81
CA ASP A 86 20.66 -3.46 2.66
C ASP A 86 19.21 -3.73 2.22
N ARG A 87 19.06 -4.44 1.10
CA ARG A 87 17.76 -4.81 0.48
C ARG A 87 16.92 -5.71 1.38
N THR A 88 17.56 -6.62 2.12
CA THR A 88 16.89 -7.53 3.05
C THR A 88 16.33 -6.77 4.23
N VAL A 89 17.12 -5.86 4.81
CA VAL A 89 16.69 -4.98 5.90
C VAL A 89 15.53 -4.10 5.45
N TYR A 90 15.62 -3.50 4.25
CA TYR A 90 14.55 -2.68 3.69
C TYR A 90 13.22 -3.44 3.59
N ILE A 91 13.23 -4.64 2.99
CA ILE A 91 12.01 -5.45 2.85
C ILE A 91 11.47 -5.91 4.22
N HIS A 92 12.35 -6.30 5.14
CA HIS A 92 11.93 -6.70 6.48
C HIS A 92 11.25 -5.54 7.23
N ASP A 93 11.85 -4.35 7.18
CA ASP A 93 11.29 -3.14 7.79
C ASP A 93 9.95 -2.78 7.15
N LEU A 94 9.83 -2.88 5.82
CA LEU A 94 8.58 -2.64 5.10
C LEU A 94 7.46 -3.62 5.51
N LEU A 95 7.76 -4.92 5.59
CA LEU A 95 6.80 -5.94 6.02
C LEU A 95 6.40 -5.77 7.50
N SER A 96 7.37 -5.43 8.36
CA SER A 96 7.10 -5.13 9.76
C SER A 96 6.17 -3.92 9.91
N TRP A 97 6.43 -2.86 9.14
CA TRP A 97 5.58 -1.67 9.13
C TRP A 97 4.15 -1.97 8.65
N LEU A 98 3.98 -2.77 7.59
CA LEU A 98 2.64 -3.20 7.14
C LEU A 98 1.91 -4.02 8.21
N THR A 99 2.63 -4.89 8.92
CA THR A 99 2.07 -5.69 10.03
C THR A 99 1.65 -4.80 11.20
N GLU A 100 2.44 -3.79 11.55
CA GLU A 100 2.08 -2.81 12.59
C GLU A 100 0.82 -2.03 12.19
N LEU A 101 0.73 -1.58 10.93
CA LEU A 101 -0.46 -0.88 10.43
C LEU A 101 -1.75 -1.72 10.52
N GLN A 102 -1.66 -3.04 10.29
CA GLN A 102 -2.82 -3.94 10.43
C GLN A 102 -3.38 -3.96 11.86
N GLN A 103 -2.55 -3.75 12.87
CA GLN A 103 -2.95 -3.71 14.28
C GLN A 103 -3.64 -2.39 14.66
N HIS A 104 -3.45 -1.34 13.85
CA HIS A 104 -3.92 0.02 14.14
C HIS A 104 -4.93 0.56 13.10
N VAL A 105 -5.70 -0.34 12.48
CA VAL A 105 -6.83 0.04 11.61
C VAL A 105 -7.97 0.66 12.40
N LYS A 106 -8.62 1.69 11.83
CA LYS A 106 -9.79 2.36 12.40
C LYS A 106 -10.89 2.53 11.35
N GLY A 107 -12.13 2.32 11.78
CA GLY A 107 -13.33 2.41 10.97
C GLY A 107 -14.43 1.50 11.51
N ASP A 108 -15.55 1.44 10.80
CA ASP A 108 -16.57 0.43 11.04
C ASP A 108 -16.05 -0.98 10.68
N THR A 109 -16.74 -2.03 11.15
CA THR A 109 -16.31 -3.44 10.96
C THR A 109 -15.90 -3.74 9.52
N TRP A 110 -16.76 -3.41 8.56
CA TRP A 110 -16.50 -3.65 7.13
C TRP A 110 -15.35 -2.80 6.56
N GLU A 111 -15.14 -1.57 7.06
CA GLU A 111 -13.99 -0.73 6.67
C GLU A 111 -12.68 -1.33 7.18
N THR A 112 -12.67 -1.82 8.42
CA THR A 112 -11.50 -2.48 9.01
C THR A 112 -11.17 -3.80 8.33
N GLU A 113 -12.19 -4.52 7.83
CA GLU A 113 -11.99 -5.74 7.02
C GLU A 113 -11.29 -5.41 5.70
N ILE A 114 -11.78 -4.42 4.95
CA ILE A 114 -11.17 -3.97 3.68
C ILE A 114 -9.73 -3.52 3.92
N LEU A 115 -9.48 -2.75 4.97
CA LEU A 115 -8.14 -2.28 5.33
C LEU A 115 -7.18 -3.45 5.61
N ARG A 116 -7.62 -4.43 6.41
CA ARG A 116 -6.80 -5.60 6.73
C ARG A 116 -6.53 -6.47 5.51
N GLU A 117 -7.54 -6.70 4.68
CA GLU A 117 -7.43 -7.47 3.44
C GLU A 117 -6.43 -6.79 2.48
N ALA A 118 -6.55 -5.48 2.29
CA ALA A 118 -5.63 -4.70 1.45
C ALA A 118 -4.16 -4.82 1.93
N LEU A 119 -3.92 -4.71 3.23
CA LEU A 119 -2.59 -4.86 3.81
C LEU A 119 -2.05 -6.30 3.74
N SER A 120 -2.93 -7.31 3.81
CA SER A 120 -2.55 -8.72 3.66
C SER A 120 -2.06 -8.98 2.23
N VAL A 121 -2.85 -8.59 1.23
CA VAL A 121 -2.50 -8.76 -0.19
C VAL A 121 -1.18 -8.04 -0.51
N LEU A 122 -0.98 -6.83 0.04
CA LEU A 122 0.28 -6.11 -0.10
C LEU A 122 1.47 -6.89 0.48
N SER A 123 1.31 -7.40 1.69
CA SER A 123 2.37 -8.15 2.38
C SER A 123 2.70 -9.44 1.62
N GLU A 124 1.68 -10.18 1.18
CA GLU A 124 1.83 -11.39 0.36
C GLU A 124 2.56 -11.09 -0.95
N ARG A 125 2.18 -10.01 -1.63
CA ARG A 125 2.82 -9.58 -2.88
C ARG A 125 4.30 -9.26 -2.69
N ILE A 126 4.64 -8.55 -1.62
CA ILE A 126 6.04 -8.22 -1.27
C ILE A 126 6.82 -9.49 -0.93
N VAL A 127 6.23 -10.44 -0.19
CA VAL A 127 6.87 -11.72 0.14
C VAL A 127 7.19 -12.53 -1.12
N VAL A 128 6.28 -12.60 -2.09
CA VAL A 128 6.51 -13.28 -3.38
C VAL A 128 7.68 -12.65 -4.14
N LEU A 129 7.82 -11.33 -4.10
CA LEU A 129 8.86 -10.60 -4.84
C LEU A 129 10.18 -10.47 -4.08
N LYS A 130 10.19 -10.74 -2.77
CA LYS A 130 11.34 -10.55 -1.87
C LYS A 130 12.63 -11.14 -2.45
N GLU A 131 12.60 -12.40 -2.88
CA GLU A 131 13.80 -13.09 -3.34
C GLU A 131 14.42 -12.41 -4.56
N ARG A 132 13.57 -12.05 -5.54
CA ARG A 132 14.00 -11.35 -6.75
C ARG A 132 14.46 -9.93 -6.47
N PHE A 133 13.88 -9.28 -5.48
CA PHE A 133 14.32 -7.96 -5.06
C PHE A 133 15.69 -8.01 -4.37
N VAL A 134 15.90 -8.94 -3.43
CA VAL A 134 17.15 -9.09 -2.69
C VAL A 134 18.27 -9.59 -3.61
N ASN A 135 17.96 -10.51 -4.53
CA ASN A 135 18.91 -11.13 -5.45
C ASN A 135 18.51 -10.88 -6.93
N PRO A 136 18.69 -9.65 -7.45
CA PRO A 136 18.24 -9.26 -8.80
C PRO A 136 18.91 -10.03 -9.94
N GLY A 137 20.00 -10.77 -9.66
CA GLY A 137 20.71 -11.63 -10.60
C GLY A 137 20.20 -13.06 -10.71
N VAL A 138 19.27 -13.49 -9.85
CA VAL A 138 18.73 -14.85 -9.83
C VAL A 138 17.40 -14.86 -10.60
N ARG A 139 17.38 -15.52 -11.76
CA ARG A 139 16.20 -15.72 -12.62
C ARG A 139 15.59 -17.08 -12.40
#